data_AF-A0A7W1JWG0-F1
#
_entry.id   AF-A0A7W1JWG0-F1
#
_cell.length_a   1.000
_cell.length_b   1.000
_cell.length_c   1.000
_cell.angle_alpha   90.00
_cell.angle_beta   90.00
_cell.angle_gamma   90.00
#
_symmetry.space_group_name_H-M   'P 1'
#
loop_
_entity.id
_entity.type
_entity.pdbx_description
1 polymer ?
#
loop_
_entity_poly.entity_id
_entity_poly.type
_entity_poly.pdbx_seq_one_letter_code
_entity_poly.pdbx_strand_id
1 'polypeptide(L)' 'MRLFSRKPKQRLRELGESEAYHHSYGEPPRDVKVVKLPPRRPRYRQVLADGERMRQAFLQRLDNRDKEEQ' A
#
# COMPACT_ATOMS: atom_id res chain seq x y z
N MET A 1 -16.00 -47.12 25.26
CA MET A 1 -16.25 -45.84 24.57
C MET A 1 -14.92 -45.16 24.25
N ARG A 2 -14.58 -44.92 22.98
CA ARG A 2 -13.37 -44.18 22.61
C ARG A 2 -13.67 -42.68 22.67
N LEU A 3 -13.12 -42.00 23.67
CA LEU A 3 -13.16 -40.55 23.77
C LEU A 3 -12.22 -39.97 22.71
N PHE A 4 -12.78 -39.42 21.63
CA PHE A 4 -12.02 -38.64 20.67
C PHE A 4 -11.55 -37.34 21.35
N SER A 5 -10.32 -37.36 21.87
CA SER A 5 -9.66 -36.14 22.32
C SER A 5 -9.51 -35.20 21.12
N ARG A 6 -10.33 -34.15 21.06
CA ARG A 6 -10.19 -33.06 20.09
C ARG A 6 -8.89 -32.35 20.42
N LYS A 7 -7.85 -32.54 19.60
CA LYS A 7 -6.60 -31.78 19.71
C LYS A 7 -6.95 -30.28 19.76
N PRO A 8 -6.39 -29.52 20.71
CA PRO A 8 -6.65 -28.08 20.78
C PRO A 8 -6.24 -27.47 19.43
N LYS A 9 -7.12 -26.66 18.83
CA LYS A 9 -6.82 -25.94 17.59
C LYS A 9 -5.56 -25.12 17.83
N GLN A 10 -4.42 -25.57 17.30
CA GLN A 10 -3.24 -24.72 17.20
C GLN A 10 -3.69 -23.46 16.48
N ARG A 11 -3.55 -22.31 17.14
CA ARG A 11 -3.83 -21.03 16.50
C ARG A 11 -2.87 -20.92 15.33
N LEU A 12 -3.42 -21.08 14.12
CA LEU A 12 -2.68 -20.88 12.89
C LEU A 12 -2.19 -19.43 12.90
N ARG A 13 -0.93 -19.23 12.51
CA ARG A 13 -0.38 -17.88 12.36
C ARG A 13 -1.19 -17.12 11.31
N GLU A 14 -1.47 -15.86 11.58
CA GLU A 14 -2.07 -14.95 10.60
C GLU A 14 -1.11 -14.75 9.42
N LEU A 15 -1.60 -15.00 8.21
CA LEU A 15 -0.84 -14.81 6.98
C LEU A 15 -1.05 -13.38 6.48
N GLY A 16 0.02 -12.75 5.98
CA GLY A 16 -0.07 -11.45 5.33
C GLY A 16 -0.72 -11.55 3.95
N GLU A 17 -1.18 -10.43 3.39
CA GLU A 17 -1.85 -10.39 2.08
C GLU A 17 -1.02 -11.08 0.99
N SER A 18 0.28 -10.79 0.91
CA SER A 18 1.17 -11.40 -0.08
C SER A 18 1.23 -12.92 0.00
N GLU A 19 1.23 -13.47 1.21
CA GLU A 19 1.28 -14.91 1.48
C GLU A 19 -0.07 -15.55 1.14
N ALA A 20 -1.18 -14.90 1.51
CA ALA A 20 -2.52 -15.33 1.13
C ALA A 20 -2.72 -15.37 -0.40
N TYR A 21 -2.26 -14.34 -1.12
CA TYR A 21 -2.27 -14.32 -2.59
C TYR A 21 -1.43 -15.46 -3.17
N HIS A 22 -0.23 -15.70 -2.65
CA HIS A 22 0.62 -16.81 -3.11
C HIS A 22 -0.04 -18.18 -2.90
N HIS A 23 -0.68 -18.42 -1.75
CA HIS A 23 -1.40 -19.67 -1.50
C HIS A 23 -2.63 -19.86 -2.40
N SER A 24 -3.30 -18.77 -2.78
CA SER A 24 -4.54 -18.82 -3.55
C SER A 24 -4.30 -18.94 -5.05
N TYR A 25 -3.28 -18.26 -5.56
CA TYR A 25 -3.01 -18.15 -7.00
C TYR A 25 -1.76 -18.92 -7.45
N GLY A 26 -0.99 -19.46 -6.51
CA GLY A 26 0.23 -20.22 -6.80
C GLY A 26 1.40 -19.35 -7.25
N GLU A 27 2.32 -19.95 -7.99
CA GLU A 27 3.46 -19.22 -8.55
C GLU A 27 3.00 -18.22 -9.62
N PRO A 28 3.49 -16.98 -9.57
CA PRO A 28 3.19 -16.01 -10.61
C PRO A 28 3.73 -16.51 -11.97
N PRO A 29 2.97 -16.33 -13.06
CA PRO A 29 3.43 -16.72 -14.39
C PRO A 29 4.72 -15.98 -14.76
N ARG A 30 5.53 -16.58 -15.66
CA ARG A 30 6.87 -16.08 -16.04
C ARG A 30 6.87 -14.65 -16.58
N ASP A 31 5.71 -14.17 -17.02
CA ASP A 31 5.54 -12.83 -17.59
C ASP A 31 5.37 -11.74 -16.51
N VAL A 32 5.19 -12.11 -15.23
CA VAL A 32 5.04 -11.17 -14.11
C VAL A 32 6.38 -10.92 -13.44
N LYS A 33 6.91 -9.70 -13.59
CA LYS A 33 8.15 -9.27 -12.94
C LYS A 33 7.84 -8.47 -11.67
N VAL A 34 8.22 -9.00 -10.51
CA VAL A 34 8.18 -8.25 -9.25
C VAL A 34 9.28 -7.20 -9.27
N VAL A 35 8.91 -5.93 -9.39
CA VAL A 35 9.87 -4.81 -9.40
C VAL A 35 9.82 -4.08 -8.07
N LYS A 36 10.97 -4.01 -7.39
CA LYS A 36 11.13 -3.14 -6.22
C LYS A 36 11.16 -1.69 -6.72
N LEU A 37 10.06 -0.98 -6.52
CA LEU A 37 10.00 0.45 -6.81
C LEU A 37 11.07 1.17 -5.97
N PRO A 38 11.81 2.13 -6.56
CA PRO A 38 12.68 3.00 -5.77
C PRO A 38 11.84 3.67 -4.68
N PRO A 39 12.45 4.01 -3.52
CA PRO A 39 11.72 4.65 -2.43
C PRO A 39 10.91 5.81 -3.00
N ARG A 40 9.58 5.69 -2.91
CA ARG A 40 8.66 6.76 -3.33
C ARG A 40 9.15 8.02 -2.63
N ARG A 41 9.32 9.11 -3.40
CA ARG A 41 9.73 10.42 -2.87
C ARG A 41 9.03 10.65 -1.53
N PRO A 42 9.75 11.05 -0.47
CA PRO A 42 9.16 11.21 0.85
C PRO A 42 7.88 12.03 0.69
N ARG A 43 6.75 11.39 0.98
CA ARG A 43 5.47 12.07 0.99
C ARG A 43 5.58 13.14 2.06
N TYR A 44 5.36 14.40 1.69
CA TYR A 44 5.25 15.49 2.67
C TYR A 44 4.02 15.24 3.53
N ARG A 45 4.17 14.41 4.57
CA ARG A 45 3.07 13.98 5.44
C ARG A 45 2.36 15.19 6.05
N GLN A 46 3.07 16.29 6.30
CA GLN A 46 2.51 17.56 6.77
C GLN A 46 1.56 18.22 5.76
N VAL A 47 1.83 18.11 4.45
CA VAL A 47 0.97 18.65 3.38
C VAL A 47 -0.18 17.70 3.06
N LEU A 48 0.05 16.39 3.20
CA LEU A 48 -0.97 15.36 3.02
C LEU A 48 -1.87 15.16 4.23
N ALA A 49 -1.50 15.68 5.40
CA ALA A 49 -2.30 15.62 6.62
C ALA A 49 -3.52 16.53 6.57
N ASP A 50 -3.49 17.57 5.74
CA ASP A 50 -4.54 18.58 5.65
C ASP A 50 -4.80 18.95 4.19
N GLY A 51 -5.95 18.51 3.66
CA GLY A 51 -6.35 18.73 2.28
C GLY A 51 -6.47 20.21 1.92
N GLU A 52 -6.84 21.07 2.87
CA GLU A 52 -6.96 22.51 2.61
C GLU A 52 -5.59 23.15 2.38
N ARG A 53 -4.56 22.73 3.15
CA ARG A 53 -3.19 23.18 2.91
C ARG A 53 -2.68 22.77 1.53
N MET A 54 -3.04 21.57 1.07
CA MET A 54 -2.70 21.12 -0.28
C MET A 54 -3.38 21.98 -1.35
N ARG A 55 -4.67 22.30 -1.18
CA ARG A 55 -5.42 23.18 -2.07
C ARG A 55 -4.77 24.57 -2.17
N GLN A 56 -4.45 25.20 -1.03
CA GLN A 56 -3.81 26.52 -1.00
C GLN A 56 -2.45 26.53 -1.69
N ALA A 57 -1.60 25.54 -1.39
CA ALA A 57 -0.28 25.42 -2.04
C ALA A 57 -0.37 25.16 -3.55
N PHE A 58 -1.43 24.49 -4.00
CA PHE A 58 -1.68 24.29 -5.43
C PHE A 58 -2.11 25.60 -6.12
N LEU A 59 -3.05 26.34 -5.54
CA LEU A 59 -3.52 27.62 -6.08
C LEU A 59 -2.37 28.64 -6.20
N GLN A 60 -1.52 28.74 -5.19
CA GLN A 60 -0.34 29.62 -5.25
C GLN A 60 0.62 29.28 -6.40
N ARG A 61 0.82 27.97 -6.68
CA ARG A 61 1.66 27.56 -7.81
C ARG A 61 1.00 27.87 -9.16
N LEU A 62 -0.32 27.75 -9.25
CA LEU A 62 -1.07 28.07 -10.45
C LEU A 62 -0.99 29.57 -10.74
N ASP A 63 -1.26 30.41 -9.74
CA ASP A 63 -1.16 31.87 -9.85
C ASP A 63 0.24 32.34 -10.26
N ASN A 64 1.28 31.68 -9.76
CA ASN A 64 2.66 32.02 -10.12
C ASN A 64 2.99 31.61 -11.55
N ARG A 65 2.47 30.47 -12.03
CA ARG A 65 2.65 30.03 -13.41
C ARG A 65 2.01 31.01 -14.39
N ASP A 66 0.78 31.44 -14.10
CA ASP A 66 0.03 32.33 -14.99
C ASP A 66 0.67 33.73 -15.08
N LYS A 67 1.48 34.13 -14.08
CA LYS A 67 2.27 35.37 -14.09
C LYS A 67 3.59 35.25 -14.88
N GLU A 68 4.16 34.06 -14.98
CA GLU A 68 5.38 33.82 -15.76
C GLU A 68 5.07 33.72 -17.27
N GLU A 69 3.82 33.41 -17.64
CA GLU A 69 3.35 33.31 -19.02
C GLU A 69 2.80 34.64 -19.60
N GLN A 70 2.76 35.72 -18.79
CA GLN A 70 2.33 37.08 -19.19
C GLN A 70 3.52 38.02 -19.39
#